data_AF-A0A969XPL9-F1
#
_entry.id   AF-A0A969XPL9-F1
#
_cell.length_a   1.000
_cell.length_b   1.000
_cell.length_c   1.000
_cell.angle_alpha   90.00
_cell.angle_beta   90.00
_cell.angle_gamma   90.00
#
_symmetry.space_group_name_H-M   'P 1'
#
loop_
_entity.id
_entity.type
_entity.pdbx_description
1 polymer ?
#
loop_
_entity_poly.entity_id
_entity_poly.type
_entity_poly.pdbx_seq_one_letter_code
_entity_poly.pdbx_strand_id
1 'polypeptide(L)'
;MTADHVKFSRYQILCAEREAWNDGEGAGDGYHYDGMCFWRLEKDGKRRLLPSWRTPSHGWSHEDGCDCDLCGSRRPIPLRPRSVA
;
A
#
# COMPACT_ATOMS: atom_id res chain seq x y z
N MET A 1 -6.03 10.31 -16.85
CA MET A 1 -4.96 10.55 -15.86
C MET A 1 -5.11 9.44 -14.83
N THR A 2 -4.31 8.38 -14.94
CA THR A 2 -4.28 7.35 -13.89
C THR A 2 -3.74 8.03 -12.64
N ALA A 3 -4.48 8.00 -11.54
CA ALA A 3 -3.94 8.45 -10.28
C ALA A 3 -2.67 7.61 -10.03
N ASP A 4 -1.50 8.26 -9.98
CA ASP A 4 -0.28 7.57 -9.55
C ASP A 4 -0.48 7.22 -8.07
N HIS A 5 -1.05 6.04 -7.81
CA HIS A 5 -1.20 5.54 -6.45
C HIS A 5 0.19 5.47 -5.84
N VAL A 6 0.38 6.18 -4.73
CA VAL A 6 1.65 6.17 -4.02
C VAL A 6 2.00 4.74 -3.65
N LYS A 7 3.16 4.28 -4.13
CA LYS A 7 3.65 2.93 -3.87
C LYS A 7 4.59 2.91 -2.65
N PHE A 8 4.41 1.92 -1.79
CA PHE A 8 5.12 1.74 -0.53
C PHE A 8 5.90 0.42 -0.51
N SER A 9 6.86 0.34 0.42
CA SER A 9 7.53 -0.92 0.77
C SER A 9 6.65 -1.77 1.68
N ARG A 10 6.85 -3.09 1.64
CA ARG A 10 6.19 -4.05 2.54
C ARG A 10 6.36 -3.69 4.01
N TYR A 11 7.55 -3.19 4.38
CA TYR A 11 7.84 -2.77 5.76
C TYR A 11 6.94 -1.60 6.19
N GLN A 12 6.79 -0.59 5.32
CA GLN A 12 5.92 0.55 5.62
C GLN A 12 4.46 0.11 5.79
N ILE A 13 3.98 -0.81 4.96
CA ILE A 13 2.63 -1.38 5.08
C ILE A 13 2.46 -2.13 6.41
N LEU A 14 3.44 -2.96 6.79
CA LEU A 14 3.44 -3.66 8.07
C LEU A 14 3.36 -2.68 9.25
N CYS A 15 4.16 -1.61 9.24
CA CYS A 15 4.12 -0.60 10.29
C CYS A 15 2.82 0.21 10.30
N ALA A 16 2.16 0.37 9.15
CA ALA A 16 0.89 1.07 9.06
C ALA A 16 -0.29 0.22 9.55
N GLU A 17 -0.16 -1.11 9.54
CA GLU A 17 -1.22 -2.06 9.91
C GLU A 17 -2.54 -1.78 9.17
N ARG A 18 -2.44 -1.34 7.91
CA ARG A 18 -3.58 -1.01 7.04
C ARG A 18 -3.62 -1.92 5.83
N GLU A 19 -4.83 -2.13 5.31
CA GLU A 19 -5.03 -2.92 4.11
C GLU A 19 -4.25 -2.36 2.93
N ALA A 20 -3.62 -3.25 2.17
CA ALA A 20 -2.80 -2.87 1.03
C ALA A 20 -2.85 -3.90 -0.10
N TRP A 21 -2.72 -3.43 -1.32
CA TRP A 21 -2.74 -4.22 -2.54
C TRP A 21 -1.46 -4.06 -3.33
N ASN A 22 -1.08 -5.11 -4.04
CA ASN A 22 0.01 -5.11 -4.99
C ASN A 22 -0.41 -5.92 -6.22
N ASP A 23 -0.27 -5.33 -7.40
CA ASP A 23 -0.75 -5.95 -8.64
C ASP A 23 0.17 -7.08 -9.15
N GLY A 24 1.30 -7.32 -8.48
CA GLY A 24 2.32 -8.28 -8.87
C GLY A 24 3.15 -7.81 -10.08
N GLU A 25 4.11 -8.64 -10.49
CA GLU A 25 4.97 -8.35 -11.67
C GLU A 25 4.38 -8.86 -12.99
N GLY A 26 3.17 -9.46 -12.97
CA GLY A 26 2.58 -10.05 -14.16
C GLY A 26 1.08 -10.30 -14.08
N ALA A 27 0.48 -10.63 -15.23
CA ALA A 27 -0.96 -10.84 -15.39
C ALA A 27 -1.43 -12.09 -14.64
N GLY A 28 -1.68 -12.00 -13.32
CA GLY A 28 -2.40 -13.06 -12.62
C GLY A 28 -2.26 -13.20 -11.12
N ASP A 29 -1.26 -12.59 -10.51
CA ASP A 29 -0.97 -12.81 -9.09
C ASP A 29 -0.99 -11.48 -8.35
N GLY A 30 -2.20 -11.04 -8.00
CA GLY A 30 -2.35 -9.92 -7.06
C GLY A 30 -1.95 -10.37 -5.65
N TYR A 31 -1.51 -9.43 -4.83
CA TYR A 31 -1.28 -9.64 -3.41
C TYR A 31 -2.14 -8.69 -2.60
N HIS A 32 -2.59 -9.16 -1.45
CA HIS A 32 -3.37 -8.40 -0.49
C HIS A 32 -2.76 -8.57 0.90
N TYR A 33 -2.62 -7.47 1.61
CA TYR A 33 -2.36 -7.46 3.05
C TYR A 33 -3.62 -6.96 3.73
N ASP A 34 -4.16 -7.72 4.68
CA ASP A 34 -5.44 -7.41 5.35
C ASP A 34 -5.28 -6.61 6.65
N GLY A 35 -4.09 -6.04 6.90
CA GLY A 35 -3.73 -5.42 8.16
C GLY A 35 -3.00 -6.35 9.14
N MET A 36 -3.01 -7.67 8.90
CA MET A 36 -2.31 -8.66 9.74
C MET A 36 -1.53 -9.71 8.93
N CYS A 37 -2.11 -10.17 7.82
CA CYS A 37 -1.69 -11.33 7.06
C CYS A 37 -1.57 -11.00 5.57
N PHE A 38 -0.62 -11.66 4.90
CA PHE A 38 -0.44 -11.52 3.47
C PHE A 38 -1.11 -12.68 2.72
N TRP A 39 -1.75 -12.33 1.62
CA TRP A 39 -2.48 -13.23 0.75
C TRP A 39 -2.01 -13.06 -0.68
N ARG A 40 -1.80 -14.17 -1.39
CA ARG A 40 -1.76 -14.18 -2.86
C ARG A 40 -3.17 -14.45 -3.38
N LEU A 41 -3.61 -13.63 -4.31
CA LEU A 41 -4.88 -13.74 -5.03
C LEU A 41 -4.61 -14.47 -6.34
N GLU A 42 -5.10 -15.70 -6.47
CA GLU A 42 -4.94 -16.52 -7.67
C GLU A 42 -6.08 -16.23 -8.67
N LYS A 43 -5.84 -16.46 -9.97
CA LYS A 43 -6.81 -16.17 -11.05
C LYS A 43 -8.15 -16.89 -10.89
N ASP A 44 -8.18 -18.03 -10.21
CA ASP A 44 -9.38 -18.83 -9.96
C ASP A 44 -10.20 -18.34 -8.75
N GLY A 45 -9.80 -17.21 -8.16
CA GLY A 45 -10.44 -16.61 -6.99
C GLY A 45 -9.97 -17.20 -5.66
N LYS A 46 -9.06 -18.18 -5.67
CA LYS A 46 -8.47 -18.70 -4.43
C LYS A 46 -7.54 -17.66 -3.81
N ARG A 47 -7.46 -17.71 -2.48
CA ARG A 47 -6.52 -16.91 -1.70
C ARG A 47 -5.60 -17.85 -0.92
N ARG A 48 -4.30 -17.62 -1.04
CA ARG A 48 -3.29 -18.39 -0.30
C ARG A 48 -2.57 -17.50 0.69
N LEU A 49 -2.61 -17.89 1.96
CA LEU A 49 -1.83 -17.22 3.00
C LEU A 49 -0.33 -17.37 2.70
N LEU A 50 0.41 -16.27 2.82
CA LEU A 50 1.85 -16.24 2.61
C LEU A 50 2.53 -15.60 3.81
N PRO A 51 3.71 -16.10 4.21
CA PRO A 51 4.57 -15.34 5.10
C PRO A 51 5.09 -14.09 4.37
N SER A 52 5.40 -13.04 5.14
CA SER A 52 5.81 -11.73 4.59
C SER A 52 6.97 -11.84 3.60
N TRP A 53 7.97 -12.67 3.86
CA TRP A 53 9.15 -12.83 2.98
C TRP A 53 8.84 -13.43 1.60
N ARG A 54 7.66 -14.03 1.39
CA ARG A 54 7.21 -14.55 0.09
C ARG A 54 6.35 -13.57 -0.72
N THR A 55 6.19 -12.33 -0.26
CA THR A 55 5.44 -11.30 -1.00
C THR A 55 6.37 -10.26 -1.64
N PRO A 56 5.87 -9.40 -2.54
CA PRO A 56 6.67 -8.31 -3.09
C PRO A 56 7.24 -7.40 -1.99
N SER A 57 8.48 -6.95 -2.17
CA SER A 57 9.12 -6.02 -1.22
C SER A 57 8.63 -4.57 -1.37
N HIS A 58 8.16 -4.20 -2.56
CA HIS A 58 7.70 -2.86 -2.94
C HIS A 58 6.49 -2.94 -3.86
N GLY A 59 5.88 -1.79 -4.17
CA GLY A 59 4.75 -1.69 -5.11
C GLY A 59 3.38 -1.78 -4.45
N TRP A 60 3.33 -1.71 -3.11
CA TRP A 60 2.08 -1.76 -2.35
C TRP A 60 1.37 -0.42 -2.35
N SER A 61 0.06 -0.42 -2.42
CA SER A 61 -0.78 0.77 -2.28
C SER A 61 -1.94 0.49 -1.34
N HIS A 62 -2.32 1.48 -0.54
CA HIS A 62 -3.60 1.45 0.17
C HIS A 62 -4.75 1.82 -0.78
N GLU A 63 -5.97 1.70 -0.28
CA GLU A 63 -7.16 2.19 -0.97
C GLU A 63 -7.06 3.70 -1.24
N ASP A 64 -7.74 4.14 -2.30
CA ASP A 64 -7.84 5.56 -2.62
C ASP A 64 -8.46 6.35 -1.49
N GLY A 65 -7.83 7.48 -1.16
CA GLY A 65 -8.28 8.34 -0.08
C GLY A 65 -7.86 7.91 1.32
N CYS A 66 -7.07 6.83 1.47
CA CYS A 66 -6.51 6.43 2.76
C CYS A 66 -5.82 7.63 3.47
N ASP A 67 -6.17 7.82 4.74
CA ASP A 67 -5.77 8.95 5.58
C ASP A 67 -4.83 8.56 6.71
N CYS A 68 -4.31 7.33 6.71
CA CYS A 68 -3.34 6.88 7.70
C CYS A 68 -2.06 7.73 7.67
N ASP A 69 -1.29 7.74 8.76
CA ASP A 69 -0.09 8.57 8.89
C ASP A 69 0.91 8.36 7.75
N LEU A 70 1.02 7.13 7.22
CA LEU A 70 1.89 6.82 6.08
C LEU A 70 1.41 7.53 4.79
N CYS A 71 0.11 7.58 4.54
CA CYS A 71 -0.48 8.28 3.40
C CYS A 71 -0.51 9.81 3.62
N GLY A 72 -0.78 10.25 4.86
CA GLY A 72 -0.85 11.65 5.27
C GLY A 72 0.51 12.35 5.27
N SER A 73 1.58 11.67 5.68
CA SER A 73 2.96 12.22 5.72
C SER A 73 3.54 12.53 4.34
N ARG A 74 2.97 11.98 3.27
CA ARG A 74 3.31 12.33 1.89
C ARG A 74 2.38 13.36 1.25
N ARG A 75 1.29 13.76 1.92
CA ARG A 75 0.50 14.91 1.47
C ARG A 75 1.38 16.14 1.64
N PRO A 76 1.62 16.94 0.58
CA PRO A 76 2.36 18.17 0.72
C PRO A 76 1.67 19.02 1.78
N ILE A 77 2.36 19.29 2.88
CA ILE A 77 1.88 20.21 3.90
C ILE A 77 1.81 21.58 3.20
N PRO A 78 0.63 22.22 3.10
CA PRO A 78 0.59 23.59 2.64
C PRO A 78 1.40 24.43 3.64
N LEU A 79 2.58 24.89 3.22
CA LEU A 79 3.38 25.83 3.99
C LEU A 79 2.51 27.07 4.20
N ARG A 80 2.01 27.28 5.41
CA ARG A 80 1.41 28.57 5.75
C ARG A 80 2.50 29.63 5.58
N PRO A 81 2.25 30.73 4.85
CA PRO A 81 3.21 31.82 4.81
C PRO A 81 3.42 32.31 6.24
N ARG A 82 4.70 32.40 6.66
CA ARG A 82 5.07 33.03 7.92
C ARG A 82 4.50 34.45 7.90
N SER A 83 3.49 34.71 8.72
CA SER A 83 3.10 36.08 9.05
C SER A 83 4.30 36.71 9.75
N VAL A 84 4.99 37.61 9.03
CA VAL A 84 5.97 38.51 9.61
C VAL A 84 5.16 39.59 10.30
N ALA A 85 5.22 39.62 11.64
CA ALA A 85 4.75 40.73 12.45
C ALA A 85 5.87 41.76 12.59
#